data_AF-A0A7J6GDM5-F1
#
_entry.id   AF-A0A7J6GDM5-F1
#
_cell.length_a   1.000
_cell.length_b   1.000
_cell.length_c   1.000
_cell.angle_alpha   90.00
_cell.angle_beta   90.00
_cell.angle_gamma   90.00
#
_symmetry.space_group_name_H-M   'P 1'
#
loop_
_entity.id
_entity.type
_entity.pdbx_description
1 polymer ?
#
loop_
_entity_poly.entity_id
_entity_poly.type
_entity_poly.pdbx_seq_one_letter_code
_entity_poly.pdbx_strand_id
1 'polypeptide(L)'
;MEWDLKVIDELPDYMKMAFLILYNFTNEMVFNDEMKRGDVPTSIQCYMHDTGISEDEAREHIKHLISESWKEMNNENGDHNSSFSKEFVHVCKNLGRASQFIYQYGDGHASQNTLSKDRIFKIIINPFPYKL
;
A
#
# COMPACT_ATOMS: atom_id res chain seq x y z
N MET A 1 -3.49 24.97 9.77
CA MET A 1 -2.32 24.35 9.13
C MET A 1 -2.79 23.96 7.76
N GLU A 2 -2.49 24.80 6.77
CA GLU A 2 -2.87 24.59 5.38
C GLU A 2 -1.81 23.66 4.78
N TRP A 3 -2.23 22.52 4.25
CA TRP A 3 -1.32 21.57 3.63
C TRP A 3 -0.96 22.09 2.23
N ASP A 4 0.30 22.47 2.02
CA ASP A 4 0.77 22.81 0.67
C ASP A 4 1.02 21.52 -0.12
N LEU A 5 0.09 21.20 -1.02
CA LEU A 5 0.15 20.01 -1.86
C LEU A 5 1.36 20.02 -2.81
N LYS A 6 1.95 21.19 -3.10
CA LYS A 6 3.13 21.29 -3.97
C LYS A 6 4.36 20.62 -3.37
N VAL A 7 4.42 20.52 -2.04
CA VAL A 7 5.52 19.84 -1.33
C VAL A 7 5.56 18.35 -1.67
N ILE A 8 4.44 17.75 -2.08
CA ILE A 8 4.38 16.34 -2.47
C ILE A 8 5.26 16.09 -3.71
N ASP A 9 5.29 17.02 -4.66
CA ASP A 9 6.10 16.90 -5.88
C ASP A 9 7.60 16.98 -5.59
N GLU A 10 7.99 17.61 -4.50
CA GLU A 10 9.38 17.73 -4.04
C GLU A 10 9.87 16.53 -3.23
N LEU A 11 8.97 15.61 -2.84
CA LEU A 11 9.35 14.44 -2.06
C LEU A 11 10.25 13.48 -2.85
N PRO A 12 11.23 12.83 -2.19
CA PRO A 12 11.99 11.76 -2.80
C PRO A 12 11.09 10.63 -3.30
N ASP A 13 11.49 10.01 -4.41
CA ASP A 13 10.66 9.01 -5.09
C ASP A 13 10.32 7.83 -4.20
N TYR A 14 11.24 7.35 -3.35
CA TYR A 14 10.95 6.26 -2.42
C TYR A 14 9.84 6.59 -1.40
N MET A 15 9.65 7.87 -1.02
CA MET A 15 8.55 8.27 -0.14
C MET A 15 7.22 8.25 -0.91
N LYS A 16 7.22 8.80 -2.14
CA LYS A 16 6.07 8.78 -3.03
C LYS A 16 5.64 7.35 -3.33
N MET A 17 6.58 6.46 -3.67
CA MET A 17 6.29 5.06 -3.96
C MET A 17 5.77 4.31 -2.73
N ALA A 18 6.37 4.52 -1.55
CA ALA A 18 5.86 3.92 -0.31
C ALA A 18 4.42 4.34 -0.02
N PHE A 19 4.09 5.62 -0.22
CA PHE A 19 2.73 6.13 -0.10
C PHE A 19 1.78 5.54 -1.15
N LEU A 20 2.17 5.53 -2.42
CA LEU A 20 1.34 4.99 -3.51
C LEU A 20 1.03 3.51 -3.30
N ILE A 21 2.01 2.72 -2.85
CA ILE A 21 1.79 1.31 -2.51
C ILE A 21 0.76 1.18 -1.39
N LEU A 22 0.94 1.90 -0.28
CA LEU A 22 -0.01 1.90 0.83
C LEU A 22 -1.43 2.30 0.37
N TYR A 23 -1.53 3.45 -0.29
CA TYR A 23 -2.78 4.03 -0.74
C TYR A 23 -3.54 3.10 -1.69
N ASN A 24 -2.86 2.53 -2.70
CA ASN A 24 -3.49 1.66 -3.67
C ASN A 24 -3.94 0.32 -3.05
N PHE A 25 -3.15 -0.25 -2.13
CA PHE A 25 -3.59 -1.41 -1.36
C PHE A 25 -4.83 -1.11 -0.51
N THR A 26 -4.86 0.03 0.17
CA THR A 26 -6.01 0.43 0.98
C THR A 26 -7.25 0.66 0.10
N ASN A 27 -7.12 1.32 -1.05
CA ASN A 27 -8.25 1.52 -1.97
C ASN A 27 -8.83 0.21 -2.48
N GLU A 28 -7.98 -0.71 -2.93
CA GLU A 28 -8.41 -2.03 -3.41
C GLU A 28 -9.14 -2.83 -2.32
N MET A 29 -8.71 -2.65 -1.07
CA MET A 29 -9.26 -3.29 0.11
C MET A 29 -10.63 -2.72 0.52
N VAL A 30 -10.75 -1.39 0.65
CA VAL A 30 -11.98 -0.75 1.17
C VAL A 30 -13.10 -0.69 0.13
N PHE A 31 -12.79 -0.87 -1.16
CA PHE A 31 -13.73 -0.70 -2.27
C PHE A 31 -15.11 -1.33 -2.04
N ASN A 32 -15.16 -2.62 -1.70
CA ASN A 32 -16.42 -3.34 -1.58
C ASN A 32 -17.28 -2.85 -0.42
N ASP A 33 -16.66 -2.42 0.67
CA ASP A 33 -17.38 -2.00 1.86
C ASP A 33 -17.81 -0.53 1.76
N GLU A 34 -16.97 0.33 1.19
CA GLU A 34 -17.33 1.71 0.88
C GLU A 34 -18.40 1.78 -0.22
N MET A 35 -18.36 0.90 -1.22
CA MET A 35 -19.43 0.81 -2.23
C MET A 35 -20.78 0.44 -1.62
N LYS A 36 -20.83 -0.39 -0.57
CA LYS A 36 -22.08 -0.73 0.14
C LYS A 36 -22.55 0.40 1.05
N ARG A 37 -21.60 1.10 1.72
CA ARG A 37 -21.91 2.22 2.62
C ARG A 37 -22.40 3.44 1.85
N GLY A 38 -21.75 3.75 0.73
CA GLY A 38 -22.07 4.91 -0.11
C GLY A 38 -21.65 6.26 0.50
N ASP A 39 -20.78 6.26 1.52
CA ASP A 39 -20.40 7.48 2.25
C ASP A 39 -19.43 8.35 1.45
N VAL A 40 -18.34 7.74 0.94
CA VAL A 40 -17.28 8.45 0.20
C VAL A 40 -16.87 7.63 -1.03
N PRO A 41 -16.79 8.23 -2.23
CA PRO A 41 -16.34 7.52 -3.42
C PRO A 41 -14.85 7.15 -3.30
N THR A 42 -14.55 5.89 -3.54
CA THR A 42 -13.17 5.37 -3.62
C THR A 42 -12.51 5.77 -4.94
N SER A 43 -11.17 5.70 -5.01
CA SER A 43 -10.43 6.00 -6.23
C SER A 43 -10.82 5.12 -7.41
N ILE A 44 -11.17 3.85 -7.16
CA ILE A 44 -11.68 2.92 -8.18
C ILE A 44 -13.03 3.42 -8.73
N GLN A 45 -13.94 3.86 -7.85
CA GLN A 45 -15.23 4.42 -8.29
C GLN A 45 -15.05 5.71 -9.10
N CYS A 46 -14.17 6.60 -8.66
CA CYS A 46 -13.85 7.81 -9.42
C CYS A 46 -13.26 7.46 -10.80
N TYR A 47 -12.33 6.50 -10.85
CA TYR A 47 -11.70 6.10 -12.10
C TYR A 47 -12.70 5.45 -13.08
N MET A 48 -13.60 4.59 -12.59
CA MET A 48 -14.69 4.04 -13.39
C MET A 48 -15.61 5.13 -13.94
N HIS A 49 -15.98 6.10 -13.10
CA HIS A 49 -16.84 7.22 -13.50
C HIS A 49 -16.19 8.08 -14.59
N ASP A 50 -14.92 8.44 -14.41
CA ASP A 50 -14.23 9.39 -15.29
C ASP A 50 -13.84 8.78 -16.64
N THR A 51 -13.63 7.46 -16.69
CA THR A 51 -13.18 6.76 -17.91
C THR A 51 -14.27 5.90 -18.56
N GLY A 52 -15.34 5.57 -17.83
CA GLY A 52 -16.43 4.70 -18.30
C GLY A 52 -16.08 3.21 -18.35
N ILE A 53 -14.96 2.78 -17.77
CA ILE A 53 -14.52 1.38 -17.76
C ILE A 53 -15.26 0.54 -16.69
N SER A 54 -15.15 -0.78 -16.81
CA SER A 54 -15.71 -1.71 -15.83
C SER A 54 -14.95 -1.74 -14.50
N GLU A 55 -15.58 -2.28 -13.45
CA GLU A 55 -14.92 -2.49 -12.15
C GLU A 55 -13.67 -3.36 -12.29
N ASP A 56 -13.76 -4.49 -13.01
CA ASP A 56 -12.63 -5.39 -13.20
C ASP A 56 -11.43 -4.70 -13.84
N GLU A 57 -11.67 -3.87 -14.85
CA GLU A 57 -10.63 -3.07 -15.52
C GLU A 57 -10.03 -2.02 -14.57
N ALA A 58 -10.86 -1.36 -13.76
CA ALA A 58 -10.40 -0.37 -12.79
C ALA A 58 -9.56 -1.02 -11.67
N ARG A 59 -9.96 -2.18 -11.16
CA ARG A 59 -9.18 -2.96 -10.18
C ARG A 59 -7.86 -3.44 -10.76
N GLU A 60 -7.87 -3.90 -12.01
CA GLU A 60 -6.64 -4.31 -12.70
C GLU A 60 -5.69 -3.13 -12.90
N HIS A 61 -6.22 -1.95 -13.19
CA HIS A 61 -5.43 -0.72 -13.22
C HIS A 61 -4.78 -0.42 -11.87
N ILE A 62 -5.50 -0.52 -10.75
CA ILE A 62 -4.91 -0.33 -9.41
C ILE A 62 -3.80 -1.35 -9.12
N LYS A 63 -4.00 -2.62 -9.46
CA LYS A 63 -2.95 -3.65 -9.31
C LYS A 63 -1.73 -3.35 -10.17
N HIS A 64 -1.93 -2.84 -11.39
CA HIS A 64 -0.85 -2.36 -12.23
C HIS A 64 -0.07 -1.22 -11.58
N LEU A 65 -0.76 -0.21 -11.02
CA LEU A 65 -0.11 0.89 -10.29
C LEU A 65 0.71 0.41 -9.09
N ILE A 66 0.22 -0.59 -8.34
CA ILE A 66 0.98 -1.23 -7.25
C ILE A 66 2.26 -1.87 -7.79
N SER A 67 2.16 -2.61 -8.89
CA SER A 67 3.30 -3.28 -9.54
C SER A 67 4.36 -2.28 -10.03
N GLU A 68 3.94 -1.22 -10.71
CA GLU A 68 4.86 -0.16 -11.18
C GLU A 68 5.52 0.57 -10.01
N SER A 69 4.76 0.87 -8.94
CA SER A 69 5.33 1.51 -7.74
C SER A 69 6.39 0.64 -7.07
N TRP A 70 6.22 -0.70 -7.09
CA TRP A 70 7.22 -1.64 -6.60
C TRP A 70 8.47 -1.70 -7.48
N LYS A 71 8.31 -1.66 -8.81
CA LYS A 71 9.45 -1.61 -9.73
C LYS A 71 10.31 -0.38 -9.47
N GLU A 72 9.68 0.77 -9.33
CA GLU A 72 10.37 2.03 -9.05
C GLU A 72 11.03 2.01 -7.65
N MET A 73 10.32 1.55 -6.61
CA MET A 73 10.87 1.50 -5.26
C MET A 73 12.06 0.53 -5.10
N ASN A 74 12.11 -0.52 -5.93
CA ASN A 74 13.22 -1.47 -5.96
C ASN A 74 14.39 -0.99 -6.85
N ASN A 75 14.22 0.09 -7.61
CA ASN A 75 15.28 0.65 -8.43
C ASN A 75 16.37 1.26 -7.52
N GLU A 76 17.57 0.65 -7.54
CA GLU A 76 18.69 1.02 -6.69
C GLU A 76 19.22 2.43 -6.97
N ASN A 77 18.93 2.99 -8.16
CA ASN A 77 19.40 4.32 -8.56
C ASN A 77 18.82 5.46 -7.69
N GLY A 78 17.66 5.25 -7.04
CA GLY A 78 17.02 6.25 -6.17
C GLY A 78 17.69 6.44 -4.81
N ASP A 79 18.55 5.50 -4.38
CA ASP A 79 19.16 5.53 -3.03
C ASP A 79 20.43 6.39 -2.97
N HIS A 80 21.11 6.63 -4.10
CA HIS A 80 22.47 7.18 -4.11
C HIS A 80 22.56 8.71 -3.96
N ASN A 81 21.48 9.44 -4.24
CA ASN A 81 21.42 10.91 -4.18
C ASN A 81 20.46 11.44 -3.11
N SER A 82 19.96 10.58 -2.22
CA SER A 82 19.03 10.99 -1.17
C SER A 82 19.70 11.87 -0.12
N SER A 83 19.02 12.94 0.30
CA SER A 83 19.42 13.76 1.46
C SER A 83 19.15 13.07 2.80
N PHE A 84 18.48 11.91 2.79
CA PHE A 84 18.12 11.12 3.97
C PHE A 84 19.04 9.92 4.15
N SER A 85 19.09 9.39 5.38
CA SER A 85 19.91 8.22 5.69
C SER A 85 19.38 6.96 5.01
N LYS A 86 20.27 5.98 4.80
CA LYS A 86 19.90 4.68 4.22
C LYS A 86 18.86 3.93 5.08
N GLU A 87 18.91 4.11 6.39
CA GLU A 87 17.95 3.56 7.34
C GLU A 87 16.55 4.13 7.10
N PHE A 88 16.45 5.44 6.86
CA PHE A 88 15.17 6.08 6.56
C PHE A 88 14.58 5.56 5.24
N VAL A 89 15.41 5.45 4.21
CA VAL A 89 15.00 4.84 2.93
C VAL A 89 14.51 3.41 3.13
N HIS A 90 15.20 2.63 3.97
CA HIS A 90 14.79 1.26 4.31
C HIS A 90 13.45 1.23 5.06
N VAL A 91 13.18 2.20 5.95
CA VAL A 91 11.88 2.34 6.62
C VAL A 91 10.76 2.60 5.60
N CYS A 92 10.98 3.45 4.59
CA CYS A 92 10.01 3.65 3.52
C CYS A 92 9.73 2.37 2.73
N LYS A 93 10.78 1.61 2.37
CA LYS A 93 10.64 0.29 1.71
C LYS A 93 9.84 -0.68 2.59
N ASN A 94 10.08 -0.68 3.90
CA ASN A 94 9.35 -1.52 4.85
C ASN A 94 7.89 -1.07 5.03
N LEU A 95 7.56 0.21 4.85
CA LEU A 95 6.16 0.67 4.83
C LEU A 95 5.39 0.03 3.66
N GLY A 96 5.98 -0.01 2.46
CA GLY A 96 5.38 -0.72 1.33
C GLY A 96 5.19 -2.21 1.61
N ARG A 97 6.20 -2.87 2.21
CA ARG A 97 6.12 -4.28 2.61
C ARG A 97 5.02 -4.53 3.65
N ALA A 98 4.93 -3.67 4.66
CA ALA A 98 3.90 -3.75 5.68
C ALA A 98 2.50 -3.59 5.07
N SER A 99 2.34 -2.63 4.16
CA SER A 99 1.08 -2.40 3.45
C SER A 99 0.64 -3.63 2.67
N GLN A 100 1.53 -4.22 1.87
CA GLN A 100 1.26 -5.47 1.16
C GLN A 100 0.92 -6.60 2.12
N PHE A 101 1.70 -6.77 3.19
CA PHE A 101 1.47 -7.81 4.18
C PHE A 101 0.08 -7.67 4.81
N ILE A 102 -0.34 -6.46 5.17
CA ILE A 102 -1.62 -6.23 5.83
C ILE A 102 -2.78 -6.40 4.84
N TYR A 103 -2.69 -5.83 3.64
CA TYR A 103 -3.86 -5.60 2.77
C TYR A 103 -3.95 -6.47 1.50
N GLN A 104 -2.91 -7.24 1.12
CA GLN A 104 -2.91 -8.02 -0.13
C GLN A 104 -4.09 -9.01 -0.25
N TYR A 105 -4.64 -9.47 0.87
CA TYR A 105 -5.71 -10.48 0.92
C TYR A 105 -7.00 -9.93 1.55
N GLY A 106 -7.23 -8.62 1.40
CA GLY A 106 -8.36 -7.92 2.03
C GLY A 106 -7.94 -7.22 3.32
N ASP A 107 -8.92 -6.85 4.14
CA ASP A 107 -8.73 -5.87 5.21
C ASP A 107 -7.58 -6.18 6.18
N GLY A 108 -7.45 -7.32 6.84
CA GLY A 108 -6.28 -7.64 7.68
C GLY A 108 -5.92 -6.72 8.87
N HIS A 109 -6.42 -5.49 9.00
CA HIS A 109 -6.17 -4.54 10.10
C HIS A 109 -7.39 -4.37 10.99
N ALA A 110 -8.51 -3.92 10.43
CA ALA A 110 -9.77 -3.70 11.13
C ALA A 110 -10.67 -4.95 11.09
N SER A 111 -10.51 -5.81 10.09
CA SER A 111 -11.24 -7.08 10.02
C SER A 111 -10.79 -8.06 11.10
N GLN A 112 -11.72 -8.84 11.63
CA GLN A 112 -11.41 -9.92 12.58
C GLN A 112 -10.75 -11.16 11.92
N ASN A 113 -10.19 -11.00 10.72
CA ASN A 113 -9.70 -12.06 9.85
C ASN A 113 -8.69 -12.98 10.57
N THR A 114 -8.91 -14.29 10.45
CA THR A 114 -8.04 -15.34 10.99
C THR A 114 -6.62 -15.27 10.43
N LEU A 115 -6.44 -14.86 9.17
CA LEU A 115 -5.14 -14.81 8.50
C LEU A 115 -4.15 -13.86 9.20
N SER A 116 -4.59 -12.63 9.53
CA SER A 116 -3.74 -11.66 10.23
C SER A 116 -3.39 -12.13 11.64
N LYS A 117 -4.37 -12.71 12.36
CA LYS A 117 -4.14 -13.30 13.67
C LYS A 117 -3.12 -14.43 13.59
N ASP A 118 -3.29 -15.38 12.67
CA ASP A 118 -2.37 -16.51 12.48
C ASP A 118 -0.94 -16.05 12.20
N ARG A 119 -0.77 -15.00 11.40
CA ARG A 119 0.55 -14.41 11.11
C ARG A 119 1.17 -13.79 12.35
N ILE A 120 0.41 -13.03 13.15
CA ILE A 120 0.87 -12.48 14.43
C ILE A 120 1.31 -13.61 15.36
N PHE A 121 0.50 -14.66 15.49
CA PHE A 121 0.85 -15.81 16.32
C PHE A 121 2.14 -16.48 15.87
N LYS A 122 2.34 -16.68 14.56
CA LYS A 122 3.55 -17.34 14.02
C LYS A 122 4.82 -16.50 14.12
N ILE A 123 4.72 -15.17 14.04
CA ILE A 123 5.88 -14.28 13.94
C ILE A 123 6.26 -13.69 15.31
N ILE A 124 5.27 -13.34 16.14
CA ILE A 124 5.47 -12.55 17.36
C ILE A 124 5.26 -13.38 18.63
N ILE A 125 4.23 -14.23 18.65
CA ILE A 125 3.81 -14.91 19.88
C ILE A 125 4.51 -16.27 20.06
N ASN A 126 4.51 -17.09 19.01
CA ASN A 126 5.04 -18.45 19.07
C ASN A 126 6.51 -18.43 18.66
N PRO A 127 7.43 -18.92 19.51
CA PRO A 127 8.82 -19.08 19.13
C PRO A 127 8.96 -20.14 18.03
N PHE A 128 9.96 -19.98 17.17
CA PHE A 128 10.30 -21.01 16.19
C PHE A 128 10.74 -22.29 16.91
N PRO A 129 10.24 -23.46 16.50
CA PRO A 129 10.64 -24.72 17.12
C PRO A 129 12.13 -24.96 16.87
N TYR A 130 12.90 -25.01 17.96
CA TYR A 130 14.31 -25.38 17.92
C TYR A 130 14.41 -26.91 17.80
N LYS A 131 15.01 -27.40 16.70
CA LYS A 131 15.33 -28.83 16.56
C LYS A 131 16.76 -29.05 17.05
N LEU A 132 16.91 -29.87 18.09
CA LEU A 132 18.19 -30.45 18.53
C LEU A 132 18.61 -31.58 17.59
#